data_AF-A0A6I3WAH5-F1
#
_entry.id   AF-A0A6I3WAH5-F1
#
_cell.length_a   1.000
_cell.length_b   1.000
_cell.length_c   1.000
_cell.angle_alpha   90.00
_cell.angle_beta   90.00
_cell.angle_gamma   90.00
#
_symmetry.space_group_name_H-M   'P 1'
#
loop_
_entity.id
_entity.type
_entity.pdbx_description
1 polymer ?
#
loop_
_entity_poly.entity_id
_entity_poly.type
_entity_poly.pdbx_seq_one_letter_code
_entity_poly.pdbx_strand_id
1 'polypeptide(L)'
;MRLCKFFFVGCLSLVSLASHAETLHGLYQVLEPVSSQSPDERAQATQRALETLVIRLTGDAKAAQGPGLAEIRKDPQQIISRYGYDAGPPESLQVDFDPVSTDRALRGAGLALWGSNRPSILGWWLNDSTEGSSLVGDGQAIAQPLRRAAQHRGLPLRLPLGDLDEQIVATAPNLESPDATPLRAASERYGADALLAVHAREDGGQWQAKWRLWLGDKSEQGTVQAADTAALADAVLLAVSERLAPRFAVKPGVSSEQLLEVQGMNLERYAALGRLLEPFGGQPLRVDGSRIVYRVNGSADQLRTQLSLAKLQEVPAGEASVPAQQPAVAGVQPTPTEPQAQLRFRW
;
A
#
# COMPACT_ATOMS: atom_id res chain seq x y z
N MET A 1 3.37 -21.92 -49.24
CA MET A 1 4.10 -21.68 -47.97
C MET A 1 4.05 -20.21 -47.51
N ARG A 2 2.87 -19.57 -47.45
CA ARG A 2 2.74 -18.17 -46.97
C ARG A 2 1.53 -17.91 -46.06
N LEU A 3 0.77 -18.94 -45.68
CA LEU A 3 -0.40 -18.79 -44.82
C LEU A 3 -0.12 -19.09 -43.32
N CYS A 4 0.94 -19.83 -42.99
CA CYS A 4 1.27 -20.15 -41.59
C CYS A 4 1.99 -19.03 -40.81
N LYS A 5 2.45 -17.97 -41.48
CA LYS A 5 3.16 -16.85 -40.81
C LYS A 5 2.24 -15.82 -40.17
N PHE A 6 0.94 -15.80 -40.52
CA PHE A 6 -0.03 -14.87 -39.93
C PHE A 6 -0.70 -15.39 -38.65
N PHE A 7 -0.59 -16.70 -38.36
CA PHE A 7 -1.20 -17.27 -37.16
C PHE A 7 -0.37 -17.02 -35.87
N PHE A 8 0.90 -16.67 -36.01
CA PHE A 8 1.78 -16.39 -34.86
C PHE A 8 1.76 -14.94 -34.37
N VAL A 9 1.15 -14.01 -35.13
CA VAL A 9 1.05 -12.59 -34.74
C VAL A 9 -0.24 -12.29 -33.97
N GLY A 10 -1.27 -13.15 -34.07
CA GLY A 10 -2.54 -12.97 -33.37
C GLY A 10 -2.57 -13.41 -31.90
N CYS A 11 -1.60 -14.21 -31.45
CA CYS A 11 -1.55 -14.70 -30.06
C CYS A 11 -0.68 -13.85 -29.11
N LEU A 12 0.08 -12.87 -29.62
CA LEU A 12 0.95 -12.03 -28.77
C LEU A 12 0.23 -10.82 -28.13
N SER A 13 -1.03 -10.55 -28.51
CA SER A 13 -1.79 -9.40 -28.01
C SER A 13 -2.64 -9.67 -26.77
N LEU A 14 -2.57 -10.86 -26.19
CA LEU A 14 -3.40 -11.26 -25.02
C LEU A 14 -2.65 -11.28 -23.69
N VAL A 15 -1.35 -10.98 -23.65
CA VAL A 15 -0.62 -10.77 -22.39
C VAL A 15 -0.63 -9.28 -22.03
N SER A 16 -1.83 -8.70 -21.97
CA SER A 16 -2.01 -7.48 -21.19
C SER A 16 -2.11 -7.93 -19.75
N LEU A 17 -0.98 -7.93 -19.03
CA LEU A 17 -1.00 -8.03 -17.57
C LEU A 17 -1.85 -6.86 -17.07
N ALA A 18 -3.09 -7.16 -16.72
CA ALA A 18 -3.89 -6.23 -15.95
C ALA A 18 -3.16 -6.02 -14.63
N SER A 19 -2.41 -4.91 -14.53
CA SER A 19 -1.94 -4.39 -13.25
C SER A 19 -3.17 -3.91 -12.49
N HIS A 20 -3.90 -4.86 -11.92
CA HIS A 20 -4.82 -4.54 -10.86
C HIS A 20 -3.95 -4.06 -9.70
N ALA A 21 -4.00 -2.76 -9.42
CA ALA A 21 -3.71 -2.29 -8.09
C ALA A 21 -4.63 -3.12 -7.18
N GLU A 22 -4.04 -4.01 -6.38
CA GLU A 22 -4.81 -4.89 -5.52
C GLU A 22 -5.43 -4.02 -4.44
N THR A 23 -6.67 -3.59 -4.68
CA THR A 23 -7.45 -2.88 -3.68
C THR A 23 -7.71 -3.86 -2.56
N LEU A 24 -7.10 -3.60 -1.40
CA LEU A 24 -7.33 -4.37 -0.18
C LEU A 24 -8.84 -4.39 0.11
N HIS A 25 -9.47 -5.53 -0.16
CA HIS A 25 -10.85 -5.78 0.23
C HIS A 25 -10.91 -5.88 1.76
N GLY A 26 -11.89 -5.25 2.38
CA GLY A 26 -12.07 -5.32 3.84
C GLY A 26 -11.16 -4.39 4.66
N LEU A 27 -10.68 -3.27 4.10
CA LEU A 27 -9.88 -2.30 4.88
C LEU A 27 -10.59 -1.83 6.17
N TYR A 28 -11.91 -1.65 6.10
CA TYR A 28 -12.78 -1.25 7.22
C TYR A 28 -13.42 -2.43 7.96
N GLN A 29 -13.00 -3.66 7.67
CA GLN A 29 -13.44 -4.86 8.36
C GLN A 29 -12.30 -5.34 9.26
N VAL A 30 -12.56 -5.42 10.56
CA VAL A 30 -11.56 -5.82 11.55
C VAL A 30 -11.99 -7.12 12.20
N LEU A 31 -11.04 -8.04 12.36
CA LEU A 31 -11.20 -9.31 13.06
C LEU A 31 -10.39 -9.25 14.35
N GLU A 32 -11.07 -9.36 15.49
CA GLU A 32 -10.45 -9.39 16.81
C GLU A 32 -10.69 -10.75 17.46
N PRO A 33 -9.65 -11.49 17.87
CA PRO A 33 -9.82 -12.72 18.62
C PRO A 33 -10.64 -12.51 19.89
N VAL A 34 -11.55 -13.44 20.18
CA VAL A 34 -12.39 -13.42 21.37
C VAL A 34 -12.30 -14.72 22.16
N SER A 35 -12.41 -14.61 23.48
CA SER A 35 -12.47 -15.77 24.38
C SER A 35 -13.87 -16.36 24.51
N SER A 36 -14.90 -15.56 24.23
CA SER A 36 -16.33 -15.91 24.32
C SER A 36 -17.19 -14.91 23.56
N GLN A 37 -18.46 -15.23 23.35
CA GLN A 37 -19.44 -14.31 22.75
C GLN A 37 -20.22 -13.48 23.79
N SER A 38 -19.71 -13.39 25.03
CA SER A 38 -20.36 -12.63 26.11
C SER A 38 -20.44 -11.14 25.79
N PRO A 39 -21.43 -10.41 26.33
CA PRO A 39 -21.54 -8.96 26.10
C PRO A 39 -20.28 -8.17 26.48
N ASP A 40 -19.62 -8.56 27.59
CA ASP A 40 -18.42 -7.89 28.08
C ASP A 40 -17.21 -8.14 27.18
N GLU A 41 -16.97 -9.39 26.77
CA GLU A 41 -15.91 -9.72 25.80
C GLU A 41 -16.14 -9.00 24.47
N ARG A 42 -17.39 -8.98 23.97
CA ARG A 42 -17.74 -8.26 22.75
C ARG A 42 -17.47 -6.76 22.88
N ALA A 43 -17.78 -6.14 24.01
CA ALA A 43 -17.51 -4.72 24.24
C ALA A 43 -16.00 -4.44 24.21
N GLN A 44 -15.19 -5.29 24.86
CA GLN A 44 -13.73 -5.16 24.84
C GLN A 44 -13.15 -5.40 23.45
N ALA A 45 -13.61 -6.42 22.74
CA ALA A 45 -13.19 -6.70 21.37
C ALA A 45 -13.59 -5.59 20.40
N THR A 46 -14.74 -4.94 20.61
CA THR A 46 -15.14 -3.75 19.82
C THR A 46 -14.17 -2.58 20.03
N GLN A 47 -13.69 -2.37 21.27
CA GLN A 47 -12.67 -1.36 21.55
C GLN A 47 -11.33 -1.70 20.87
N ARG A 48 -10.88 -2.95 20.97
CA ARG A 48 -9.68 -3.43 20.25
C ARG A 48 -9.83 -3.24 18.74
N ALA A 49 -10.99 -3.58 18.18
CA ALA A 49 -11.26 -3.43 16.75
C ALA A 49 -11.18 -1.97 16.29
N LEU A 50 -11.66 -1.03 17.11
CA LEU A 50 -11.52 0.40 16.85
C LEU A 50 -10.05 0.83 16.85
N GLU A 51 -9.27 0.40 17.85
CA GLU A 51 -7.84 0.69 17.92
C GLU A 51 -7.12 0.15 16.68
N THR A 52 -7.36 -1.12 16.33
CA THR A 52 -6.83 -1.77 15.13
C THR A 52 -7.22 -1.02 13.86
N LEU A 53 -8.47 -0.58 13.72
CA LEU A 53 -8.91 0.22 12.58
C LEU A 53 -8.14 1.54 12.47
N VAL A 54 -7.98 2.26 13.58
CA VAL A 54 -7.26 3.55 13.59
C VAL A 54 -5.81 3.33 13.20
N ILE A 55 -5.13 2.34 13.79
CA ILE A 55 -3.73 2.02 13.44
C ILE A 55 -3.63 1.61 11.98
N ARG A 56 -4.57 0.82 11.49
CA ARG A 56 -4.61 0.41 10.08
C ARG A 56 -4.73 1.61 9.15
N LEU A 57 -5.67 2.52 9.42
CA LEU A 57 -5.98 3.66 8.57
C LEU A 57 -5.01 4.83 8.72
N THR A 58 -4.20 4.89 9.76
CA THR A 58 -3.22 5.97 9.98
C THR A 58 -1.78 5.50 9.80
N GLY A 59 -1.54 4.21 10.08
CA GLY A 59 -0.21 3.63 10.25
C GLY A 59 0.56 4.20 11.44
N ASP A 60 -0.12 4.78 12.42
CA ASP A 60 0.48 5.30 13.66
C ASP A 60 -0.16 4.64 14.88
N ALA A 61 0.62 3.84 15.62
CA ALA A 61 0.16 3.18 16.84
C ALA A 61 -0.35 4.16 17.90
N LYS A 62 0.16 5.40 17.91
CA LYS A 62 -0.22 6.43 18.91
C LYS A 62 -1.55 7.11 18.56
N ALA A 63 -1.96 7.09 17.29
CA ALA A 63 -3.18 7.75 16.83
C ALA A 63 -4.45 7.21 17.51
N ALA A 64 -4.48 5.90 17.80
CA ALA A 64 -5.61 5.23 18.46
C ALA A 64 -5.95 5.85 19.82
N GLN A 65 -4.95 6.36 20.55
CA GLN A 65 -5.10 6.95 21.87
C GLN A 65 -5.18 8.48 21.87
N GLY A 66 -5.22 9.10 20.68
CA GLY A 66 -5.29 10.55 20.56
C GLY A 66 -6.55 11.16 21.20
N PRO A 67 -6.48 12.39 21.75
CA PRO A 67 -7.62 13.03 22.40
C PRO A 67 -8.79 13.30 21.45
N GLY A 68 -8.51 13.52 20.16
CA GLY A 68 -9.54 13.77 19.13
C GLY A 68 -10.48 12.58 18.89
N LEU A 69 -10.13 11.37 19.33
CA LEU A 69 -10.97 10.18 19.21
C LEU A 69 -11.70 9.81 20.53
N ALA A 70 -11.62 10.65 21.57
CA ALA A 70 -12.18 10.31 22.88
C ALA A 70 -13.68 10.01 22.83
N GLU A 71 -14.47 10.78 22.08
CA GLU A 71 -15.91 10.55 21.92
C GLU A 71 -16.22 9.26 21.15
N ILE A 72 -15.39 8.92 20.16
CA ILE A 72 -15.55 7.68 19.38
C ILE A 72 -15.18 6.46 20.21
N ARG A 73 -14.14 6.56 21.05
CA ARG A 73 -13.81 5.49 22.00
C ARG A 73 -14.91 5.27 23.04
N LYS A 74 -15.58 6.33 23.49
CA LYS A 74 -16.72 6.20 24.41
C LYS A 74 -17.90 5.48 23.78
N ASP A 75 -18.20 5.79 22.52
CA ASP A 75 -19.28 5.14 21.77
C ASP A 75 -18.85 4.79 20.34
N PRO A 76 -18.22 3.62 20.14
CA PRO A 76 -17.81 3.17 18.81
C PRO A 76 -18.99 2.83 17.89
N GLN A 77 -20.19 2.62 18.43
CA GLN A 77 -21.36 2.19 17.66
C GLN A 77 -21.74 3.21 16.57
N GLN A 78 -21.41 4.49 16.78
CA GLN A 78 -21.69 5.57 15.82
C GLN A 78 -20.98 5.40 14.46
N ILE A 79 -19.91 4.59 14.39
CA ILE A 79 -19.19 4.31 13.15
C ILE A 79 -19.20 2.82 12.74
N ILE A 80 -19.93 1.98 13.48
CA ILE A 80 -20.06 0.55 13.17
C ILE A 80 -21.29 0.34 12.31
N SER A 81 -21.12 -0.38 11.20
CA SER A 81 -22.22 -0.77 10.31
C SER A 81 -22.86 -2.08 10.74
N ARG A 82 -22.04 -3.07 11.14
CA ARG A 82 -22.48 -4.37 11.67
C ARG A 82 -21.33 -5.07 12.38
N TYR A 83 -21.66 -6.11 13.13
CA TYR A 83 -20.69 -7.08 13.63
C TYR A 83 -21.20 -8.51 13.45
N GLY A 84 -20.28 -9.47 13.46
CA GLY A 84 -20.54 -10.90 13.37
C GLY A 84 -19.43 -11.70 14.05
N TYR A 85 -19.57 -13.01 14.10
CA TYR A 85 -18.54 -13.90 14.63
C TYR A 85 -18.00 -14.80 13.52
N ASP A 86 -16.69 -14.93 13.46
CA ASP A 86 -15.97 -15.90 12.64
C ASP A 86 -15.55 -17.08 13.53
N ALA A 87 -15.98 -18.28 13.15
CA ALA A 87 -15.73 -19.53 13.89
C ALA A 87 -14.37 -20.17 13.56
N GLY A 88 -13.53 -19.55 12.72
CA GLY A 88 -12.17 -20.02 12.45
C GLY A 88 -11.32 -20.10 13.72
N PRO A 89 -10.22 -20.86 13.75
CA PRO A 89 -9.30 -20.85 14.88
C PRO A 89 -8.34 -19.65 14.80
N PRO A 90 -8.31 -18.71 15.77
CA PRO A 90 -9.21 -18.58 16.93
C PRO A 90 -10.52 -17.86 16.59
N GLU A 91 -11.59 -18.17 17.36
CA GLU A 91 -12.89 -17.49 17.20
C GLU A 91 -12.67 -15.97 17.29
N SER A 92 -13.26 -15.22 16.37
CA SER A 92 -13.01 -13.78 16.24
C SER A 92 -14.31 -13.00 16.09
N LEU A 93 -14.37 -11.82 16.72
CA LEU A 93 -15.39 -10.82 16.45
C LEU A 93 -15.01 -10.07 15.17
N GLN A 94 -15.86 -10.16 14.15
CA GLN A 94 -15.78 -9.33 12.96
C GLN A 94 -16.56 -8.05 13.19
N VAL A 95 -15.91 -6.90 13.03
CA VAL A 95 -16.54 -5.57 13.09
C VAL A 95 -16.37 -4.89 11.74
N ASP A 96 -17.50 -4.57 11.09
CA ASP A 96 -17.51 -3.82 9.84
C ASP A 96 -17.82 -2.35 10.15
N PHE A 97 -16.86 -1.47 9.92
CA PHE A 97 -17.01 -0.03 10.11
C PHE A 97 -17.57 0.63 8.85
N ASP A 98 -18.42 1.63 9.02
CA ASP A 98 -18.89 2.45 7.90
C ASP A 98 -17.75 3.37 7.43
N PRO A 99 -17.30 3.29 6.16
CA PRO A 99 -16.16 4.06 5.68
C PRO A 99 -16.37 5.57 5.77
N VAL A 100 -17.60 6.05 5.51
CA VAL A 100 -17.89 7.49 5.42
C VAL A 100 -17.85 8.13 6.80
N SER A 101 -18.52 7.54 7.79
CA SER A 101 -18.51 8.02 9.16
C SER A 101 -17.13 7.87 9.78
N THR A 102 -16.43 6.77 9.51
CA THR A 102 -15.06 6.53 9.99
C THR A 102 -14.09 7.59 9.47
N ASP A 103 -14.01 7.80 8.15
CA ASP A 103 -13.10 8.78 7.57
C ASP A 103 -13.40 10.20 8.07
N ARG A 104 -14.68 10.56 8.20
CA ARG A 104 -15.10 11.86 8.74
C ARG A 104 -14.61 12.02 10.18
N ALA A 105 -14.80 11.01 11.01
CA ALA A 105 -14.37 10.97 12.39
C ALA A 105 -12.85 11.17 12.52
N LEU A 106 -12.06 10.36 11.81
CA LEU A 106 -10.61 10.39 11.91
C LEU A 106 -10.02 11.69 11.35
N ARG A 107 -10.55 12.20 10.22
CA ARG A 107 -10.13 13.50 9.68
C ARG A 107 -10.55 14.66 10.58
N GLY A 108 -11.73 14.58 11.19
CA GLY A 108 -12.19 15.55 12.19
C GLY A 108 -11.29 15.60 13.42
N ALA A 109 -10.67 14.47 13.78
CA ALA A 109 -9.63 14.38 14.80
C ALA A 109 -8.24 14.86 14.32
N GLY A 110 -8.11 15.34 13.08
CA GLY A 110 -6.85 15.85 12.52
C GLY A 110 -5.88 14.77 12.05
N LEU A 111 -6.31 13.51 11.95
CA LEU A 111 -5.43 12.39 11.62
C LEU A 111 -5.19 12.27 10.11
N ALA A 112 -3.94 12.02 9.72
CA ALA A 112 -3.60 11.66 8.35
C ALA A 112 -4.07 10.23 8.06
N LEU A 113 -4.71 10.02 6.91
CA LEU A 113 -5.26 8.73 6.53
C LEU A 113 -4.48 8.10 5.38
N TRP A 114 -4.07 6.86 5.59
CA TRP A 114 -3.59 5.94 4.57
C TRP A 114 -4.77 5.14 4.01
N GLY A 115 -5.19 5.49 2.80
CA GLY A 115 -6.34 4.87 2.14
C GLY A 115 -6.10 3.44 1.63
N SER A 116 -6.94 3.02 0.68
CA SER A 116 -6.89 1.69 0.05
C SER A 116 -5.72 1.50 -0.92
N ASN A 117 -5.11 2.59 -1.42
CA ASN A 117 -3.94 2.49 -2.29
C ASN A 117 -2.68 2.23 -1.47
N ARG A 118 -2.33 0.95 -1.35
CA ARG A 118 -1.20 0.47 -0.54
C ARG A 118 -0.26 -0.33 -1.44
N PRO A 119 1.07 -0.21 -1.25
CA PRO A 119 2.02 -1.03 -1.99
C PRO A 119 1.79 -2.50 -1.65
N SER A 120 1.70 -3.32 -2.68
CA SER A 120 1.74 -4.77 -2.54
C SER A 120 3.12 -5.21 -2.04
N ILE A 121 3.16 -6.12 -1.07
CA ILE A 121 4.39 -6.57 -0.41
C ILE A 121 4.57 -8.06 -0.65
N LEU A 122 5.71 -8.48 -1.18
CA LEU A 122 6.11 -9.89 -1.20
C LEU A 122 7.00 -10.19 0.03
N GLY A 123 6.48 -11.03 0.93
CA GLY A 123 7.12 -11.40 2.18
C GLY A 123 7.96 -12.68 2.09
N TRP A 124 9.28 -12.54 1.96
CA TRP A 124 10.23 -13.63 2.14
C TRP A 124 10.42 -13.89 3.64
N TRP A 125 9.74 -14.91 4.16
CA TRP A 125 9.75 -15.21 5.59
C TRP A 125 10.48 -16.52 5.87
N LEU A 126 11.66 -16.42 6.46
CA LEU A 126 12.52 -17.55 6.81
C LEU A 126 12.42 -17.83 8.31
N ASN A 127 12.04 -19.05 8.68
CA ASN A 127 12.03 -19.51 10.06
C ASN A 127 13.25 -20.41 10.32
N ASP A 128 14.05 -20.07 11.31
CA ASP A 128 15.08 -20.93 11.86
C ASP A 128 14.47 -21.91 12.88
N SER A 129 14.88 -23.17 12.77
CA SER A 129 14.55 -24.24 13.70
C SER A 129 15.79 -25.09 13.98
N THR A 130 15.67 -26.04 14.91
CA THR A 130 16.71 -27.03 15.19
C THR A 130 17.02 -27.94 13.98
N GLU A 131 16.09 -28.06 13.04
CA GLU A 131 16.21 -28.88 11.83
C GLU A 131 16.80 -28.09 10.63
N GLY A 132 17.00 -26.78 10.81
CA GLY A 132 17.49 -25.86 9.78
C GLY A 132 16.52 -24.71 9.53
N SER A 133 16.84 -23.90 8.51
CA SER A 133 16.03 -22.75 8.08
C SER A 133 15.03 -23.17 7.00
N SER A 134 13.79 -22.68 7.08
CA SER A 134 12.74 -22.98 6.10
C SER A 134 11.97 -21.73 5.69
N LEU A 135 11.80 -21.55 4.36
CA LEU A 135 10.99 -20.48 3.78
C LEU A 135 9.51 -20.83 3.89
N VAL A 136 8.72 -19.90 4.42
CA VAL A 136 7.26 -19.99 4.46
C VAL A 136 6.69 -19.74 3.06
N GLY A 137 6.17 -20.81 2.44
CA GLY A 137 5.45 -20.74 1.17
C GLY A 137 3.96 -20.47 1.35
N ASP A 138 3.32 -19.79 0.40
CA ASP A 138 1.92 -19.35 0.46
C ASP A 138 0.92 -20.50 0.71
N GLY A 139 1.16 -21.67 0.09
CA GLY A 139 0.30 -22.84 0.23
C GLY A 139 0.42 -23.58 1.58
N GLN A 140 1.34 -23.17 2.45
CA GLN A 140 1.60 -23.88 3.70
C GLN A 140 0.69 -23.40 4.84
N ALA A 141 0.37 -24.29 5.79
CA ALA A 141 -0.45 -23.93 6.95
C ALA A 141 0.20 -22.83 7.82
N ILE A 142 1.54 -22.85 7.92
CA ILE A 142 2.33 -21.85 8.65
C ILE A 142 2.25 -20.44 8.04
N ALA A 143 1.72 -20.29 6.82
CA ALA A 143 1.45 -18.98 6.22
C ALA A 143 0.20 -18.27 6.80
N GLN A 144 -0.72 -19.01 7.42
CA GLN A 144 -1.98 -18.42 7.92
C GLN A 144 -1.79 -17.33 8.97
N PRO A 145 -0.92 -17.48 10.00
CA PRO A 145 -0.62 -16.39 10.93
C PRO A 145 -0.09 -15.13 10.25
N LEU A 146 0.75 -15.27 9.21
CA LEU A 146 1.29 -14.13 8.46
C LEU A 146 0.19 -13.38 7.71
N ARG A 147 -0.70 -14.12 7.03
CA ARG A 147 -1.85 -13.52 6.34
C ARG A 147 -2.79 -12.81 7.30
N ARG A 148 -3.08 -13.42 8.46
CA ARG A 148 -3.90 -12.79 9.51
C ARG A 148 -3.24 -11.52 10.05
N ALA A 149 -1.93 -11.55 10.32
CA ALA A 149 -1.19 -10.37 10.76
C ALA A 149 -1.20 -9.27 9.69
N ALA A 150 -1.06 -9.61 8.41
CA ALA A 150 -1.13 -8.65 7.31
C ALA A 150 -2.52 -8.03 7.18
N GLN A 151 -3.57 -8.84 7.29
CA GLN A 151 -4.95 -8.36 7.31
C GLN A 151 -5.19 -7.46 8.52
N HIS A 152 -4.74 -7.86 9.71
CA HIS A 152 -4.85 -7.10 10.95
C HIS A 152 -4.25 -5.69 10.79
N ARG A 153 -3.06 -5.60 10.16
CA ARG A 153 -2.35 -4.33 9.89
C ARG A 153 -2.75 -3.63 8.58
N GLY A 154 -3.66 -4.22 7.79
CA GLY A 154 -4.12 -3.70 6.49
C GLY A 154 -2.98 -3.53 5.49
N LEU A 155 -2.13 -4.54 5.36
CA LEU A 155 -1.05 -4.60 4.37
C LEU A 155 -1.37 -5.68 3.33
N PRO A 156 -1.29 -5.39 2.01
CA PRO A 156 -1.47 -6.41 0.98
C PRO A 156 -0.21 -7.28 0.90
N LEU A 157 -0.15 -8.32 1.74
CA LEU A 157 0.96 -9.26 1.81
C LEU A 157 0.70 -10.47 0.90
N ARG A 158 1.66 -10.74 0.02
CA ARG A 158 1.80 -11.99 -0.74
C ARG A 158 3.01 -12.75 -0.22
N LEU A 159 3.00 -14.07 -0.37
CA LEU A 159 4.13 -14.92 -0.01
C LEU A 159 4.64 -15.66 -1.25
N PRO A 160 5.93 -16.02 -1.29
CA PRO A 160 6.47 -16.89 -2.33
C PRO A 160 5.73 -18.24 -2.38
N LEU A 161 5.73 -18.93 -3.51
CA LEU A 161 5.21 -20.30 -3.63
C LEU A 161 6.01 -21.28 -2.78
N GLY A 162 7.28 -20.97 -2.51
CA GLY A 162 8.22 -21.81 -1.80
C GLY A 162 8.76 -22.95 -2.65
N ASP A 163 8.93 -22.75 -3.96
CA ASP A 163 9.53 -23.75 -4.85
C ASP A 163 11.05 -23.88 -4.64
N LEU A 164 11.68 -24.83 -5.33
CA LEU A 164 13.10 -25.14 -5.12
C LEU A 164 14.01 -23.94 -5.42
N ASP A 165 13.71 -23.15 -6.47
CA ASP A 165 14.51 -21.99 -6.85
C ASP A 165 14.43 -20.90 -5.77
N GLU A 166 13.24 -20.70 -5.20
CA GLU A 166 13.05 -19.79 -4.07
C GLU A 166 13.73 -20.30 -2.79
N GLN A 167 13.65 -21.60 -2.50
CA GLN A 167 14.32 -22.19 -1.35
C GLN A 167 15.85 -22.06 -1.41
N ILE A 168 16.44 -22.13 -2.61
CA ILE A 168 17.90 -21.97 -2.79
C ILE A 168 18.35 -20.54 -2.41
N VAL A 169 17.56 -19.52 -2.75
CA VAL A 169 17.93 -18.12 -2.47
C VAL A 169 17.46 -17.63 -1.10
N ALA A 170 16.48 -18.29 -0.48
CA ALA A 170 15.95 -17.95 0.84
C ALA A 170 16.88 -18.38 1.98
N THR A 171 18.06 -17.77 2.05
CA THR A 171 19.05 -18.02 3.10
C THR A 171 19.16 -16.83 4.05
N ALA A 172 19.50 -17.07 5.32
CA ALA A 172 19.69 -15.99 6.30
C ALA A 172 20.66 -14.90 5.81
N PRO A 173 21.83 -15.20 5.18
CA PRO A 173 22.69 -14.18 4.60
C PRO A 173 22.00 -13.32 3.54
N ASN A 174 21.18 -13.92 2.66
CA ASN A 174 20.48 -13.17 1.61
C ASN A 174 19.36 -12.29 2.18
N LEU A 175 18.60 -12.79 3.17
CA LEU A 175 17.51 -12.04 3.78
C LEU A 175 18.01 -10.90 4.67
N GLU A 176 19.16 -11.06 5.32
CA GLU A 176 19.76 -10.00 6.15
C GLU A 176 20.60 -8.99 5.34
N SER A 177 20.99 -9.35 4.11
CA SER A 177 21.79 -8.51 3.21
C SER A 177 21.09 -7.19 2.87
N PRO A 178 21.83 -6.07 2.72
CA PRO A 178 21.29 -4.84 2.14
C PRO A 178 20.99 -4.96 0.64
N ASP A 179 21.68 -5.86 -0.05
CA ASP A 179 21.48 -6.12 -1.47
C ASP A 179 20.34 -7.13 -1.68
N ALA A 180 19.23 -6.63 -2.25
CA ALA A 180 18.05 -7.42 -2.55
C ALA A 180 18.19 -8.26 -3.84
N THR A 181 19.27 -8.13 -4.61
CA THR A 181 19.39 -8.71 -5.96
C THR A 181 19.01 -10.19 -6.04
N PRO A 182 19.49 -11.09 -5.15
CA PRO A 182 19.13 -12.51 -5.19
C PRO A 182 17.62 -12.74 -5.00
N LEU A 183 17.01 -12.04 -4.04
CA LEU A 183 15.58 -12.16 -3.76
C LEU A 183 14.74 -11.51 -4.86
N ARG A 184 15.19 -10.36 -5.38
CA ARG A 184 14.48 -9.59 -6.40
C ARG A 184 14.35 -10.38 -7.70
N ALA A 185 15.41 -11.06 -8.14
CA ALA A 185 15.37 -11.89 -9.34
C ALA A 185 14.31 -13.01 -9.23
N ALA A 186 14.24 -13.70 -8.10
CA ALA A 186 13.21 -14.72 -7.85
C ALA A 186 11.78 -14.12 -7.66
N SER A 187 11.70 -12.83 -7.35
CA SER A 187 10.45 -12.14 -7.05
C SER A 187 9.76 -11.50 -8.25
N GLU A 188 10.42 -11.38 -9.42
CA GLU A 188 9.90 -10.66 -10.58
C GLU A 188 8.51 -11.15 -11.01
N ARG A 189 8.27 -12.46 -10.90
CA ARG A 189 7.00 -13.12 -11.26
C ARG A 189 5.78 -12.66 -10.46
N TYR A 190 5.97 -12.08 -9.27
CA TYR A 190 4.86 -11.65 -8.40
C TYR A 190 4.42 -10.20 -8.65
N GLY A 191 5.26 -9.40 -9.32
CA GLY A 191 4.97 -7.99 -9.61
C GLY A 191 4.67 -7.13 -8.38
N ALA A 192 5.26 -7.46 -7.22
CA ALA A 192 5.04 -6.72 -5.98
C ALA A 192 5.75 -5.35 -6.00
N ASP A 193 5.14 -4.36 -5.34
CA ASP A 193 5.71 -3.01 -5.22
C ASP A 193 6.89 -2.97 -4.24
N ALA A 194 6.84 -3.81 -3.21
CA ALA A 194 7.84 -3.91 -2.16
C ALA A 194 8.27 -5.37 -1.89
N LEU A 195 9.53 -5.53 -1.48
CA LEU A 195 10.07 -6.79 -0.96
C LEU A 195 10.26 -6.65 0.55
N LEU A 196 9.75 -7.61 1.32
CA LEU A 196 9.97 -7.71 2.76
C LEU A 196 10.72 -9.02 3.03
N ALA A 197 11.97 -8.93 3.50
CA ALA A 197 12.70 -10.08 4.01
C ALA A 197 12.59 -10.12 5.54
N VAL A 198 12.25 -11.28 6.07
CA VAL A 198 12.14 -11.54 7.51
C VAL A 198 12.89 -12.81 7.85
N HIS A 199 13.86 -12.68 8.75
CA HIS A 199 14.57 -13.80 9.34
C HIS A 199 14.12 -13.94 10.79
N ALA A 200 13.30 -14.96 11.05
CA ALA A 200 12.71 -15.26 12.35
C ALA A 200 13.42 -16.46 12.99
N ARG A 201 13.75 -16.33 14.28
CA ARG A 201 14.44 -17.35 15.07
C ARG A 201 13.90 -17.39 16.49
N GLU A 202 13.92 -18.57 17.10
CA GLU A 202 13.63 -18.72 18.52
C GLU A 202 14.94 -18.70 19.33
N ASP A 203 15.00 -17.86 20.36
CA ASP A 203 16.14 -17.75 21.27
C ASP A 203 15.63 -17.61 22.71
N GLY A 204 16.02 -18.52 23.60
CA GLY A 204 15.67 -18.47 25.01
C GLY A 204 14.15 -18.51 25.31
N GLY A 205 13.34 -19.16 24.47
CA GLY A 205 11.88 -19.22 24.61
C GLY A 205 11.16 -17.92 24.22
N GLN A 206 11.83 -17.05 23.46
CA GLN A 206 11.24 -15.89 22.80
C GLN A 206 11.55 -15.93 21.32
N TRP A 207 10.59 -15.50 20.51
CA TRP A 207 10.79 -15.33 19.08
C TRP A 207 11.40 -13.96 18.80
N GLN A 208 12.41 -13.93 17.94
CA GLN A 208 13.02 -12.71 17.44
C GLN A 208 13.00 -12.70 15.92
N ALA A 209 12.70 -11.55 15.32
CA ALA A 209 12.81 -11.35 13.88
C ALA A 209 13.73 -10.17 13.58
N LYS A 210 14.62 -10.35 12.60
CA LYS A 210 15.22 -9.24 11.86
C LYS A 210 14.44 -9.09 10.55
N TRP A 211 14.12 -7.86 10.19
CA TRP A 211 13.39 -7.59 8.96
C TRP A 211 14.02 -6.46 8.18
N ARG A 212 13.85 -6.53 6.86
CA ARG A 212 14.28 -5.51 5.90
C ARG A 212 13.23 -5.37 4.82
N LEU A 213 12.91 -4.13 4.50
CA LEU A 213 11.91 -3.76 3.51
C LEU A 213 12.59 -2.94 2.41
N TRP A 214 12.35 -3.29 1.16
CA TRP A 214 12.77 -2.49 0.00
C TRP A 214 11.53 -2.03 -0.77
N LEU A 215 11.47 -0.73 -1.05
CA LEU A 215 10.42 -0.11 -1.86
C LEU A 215 11.11 0.87 -2.83
N GLY A 216 11.16 0.49 -4.10
CA GLY A 216 11.99 1.17 -5.10
C GLY A 216 13.46 1.16 -4.70
N ASP A 217 14.06 2.35 -4.61
CA ASP A 217 15.47 2.56 -4.23
C ASP A 217 15.67 2.78 -2.72
N LYS A 218 14.58 2.83 -1.95
CA LYS A 218 14.63 3.06 -0.50
C LYS A 218 14.52 1.74 0.24
N SER A 219 15.26 1.63 1.34
CA SER A 219 15.16 0.49 2.25
C SER A 219 14.96 0.93 3.70
N GLU A 220 14.26 0.09 4.45
CA GLU A 220 14.02 0.22 5.88
C GLU A 220 14.40 -1.13 6.54
N GLN A 221 14.76 -1.11 7.82
CA GLN A 221 15.13 -2.32 8.54
C GLN A 221 14.82 -2.19 10.03
N GLY A 222 14.73 -3.32 10.72
CA GLY A 222 14.54 -3.34 12.15
C GLY A 222 14.59 -4.73 12.75
N THR A 223 14.37 -4.78 14.06
CA THR A 223 14.24 -6.02 14.81
C THR A 223 13.02 -5.95 15.72
N VAL A 224 12.38 -7.08 15.94
CA VAL A 224 11.25 -7.23 16.88
C VAL A 224 11.39 -8.52 17.66
N GLN A 225 10.74 -8.57 18.82
CA GLN A 225 10.65 -9.76 19.66
C GLN A 225 9.19 -9.99 20.05
N ALA A 226 8.81 -11.25 20.21
CA ALA A 226 7.47 -11.65 20.61
C ALA A 226 7.47 -13.02 21.31
N ALA A 227 6.38 -13.33 22.01
CA ALA A 227 6.24 -14.59 22.72
C ALA A 227 6.05 -15.81 21.79
N ASP A 228 5.43 -15.61 20.63
CA ASP A 228 5.14 -16.66 19.66
C ASP A 228 5.22 -16.14 18.21
N THR A 229 5.10 -17.04 17.24
CA THR A 229 5.21 -16.73 15.81
C THR A 229 4.09 -15.83 15.28
N ALA A 230 2.88 -15.90 15.84
CA ALA A 230 1.76 -15.07 15.41
C ALA A 230 1.93 -13.64 15.90
N ALA A 231 2.32 -13.46 17.17
CA ALA A 231 2.69 -12.17 17.74
C ALA A 231 3.93 -11.58 17.05
N LEU A 232 4.89 -12.42 16.62
CA LEU A 232 6.05 -11.97 15.85
C LEU A 232 5.64 -11.42 14.47
N ALA A 233 4.77 -12.14 13.75
CA ALA A 233 4.23 -11.69 12.47
C ALA A 233 3.52 -10.35 12.59
N ASP A 234 2.66 -10.21 13.59
CA ASP A 234 1.94 -8.97 13.86
C ASP A 234 2.88 -7.80 14.22
N ALA A 235 3.91 -8.05 15.05
CA ALA A 235 4.90 -7.04 15.42
C ALA A 235 5.76 -6.58 14.22
N VAL A 236 6.22 -7.50 13.36
CA VAL A 236 6.95 -7.15 12.13
C VAL A 236 6.09 -6.28 11.24
N LEU A 237 4.84 -6.68 11.00
CA LEU A 237 3.94 -5.98 10.07
C LEU A 237 3.44 -4.64 10.63
N LEU A 238 3.32 -4.51 11.96
CA LEU A 238 3.13 -3.20 12.60
C LEU A 238 4.32 -2.28 12.30
N ALA A 239 5.55 -2.75 12.55
CA ALA A 239 6.75 -1.94 12.30
C ALA A 239 6.87 -1.54 10.82
N VAL A 240 6.56 -2.45 9.89
CA VAL A 240 6.52 -2.15 8.45
C VAL A 240 5.46 -1.10 8.13
N SER A 241 4.25 -1.22 8.70
CA SER A 241 3.17 -0.24 8.53
C SER A 241 3.61 1.16 8.97
N GLU A 242 4.22 1.28 10.15
CA GLU A 242 4.70 2.56 10.69
C GLU A 242 5.81 3.21 9.84
N ARG A 243 6.65 2.41 9.15
CA ARG A 243 7.68 2.94 8.23
C ARG A 243 7.11 3.39 6.89
N LEU A 244 6.06 2.73 6.42
CA LEU A 244 5.43 3.06 5.15
C LEU A 244 4.47 4.25 5.29
N ALA A 245 3.73 4.32 6.40
CA ALA A 245 2.66 5.29 6.60
C ALA A 245 3.04 6.75 6.32
N PRO A 246 4.20 7.28 6.75
CA PRO A 246 4.57 8.67 6.45
C PRO A 246 4.67 9.01 4.95
N ARG A 247 4.83 8.00 4.08
CA ARG A 247 4.90 8.17 2.63
C ARG A 247 3.53 8.11 1.95
N PHE A 248 2.55 7.45 2.60
CA PHE A 248 1.25 7.14 2.00
C PHE A 248 0.05 7.71 2.73
N ALA A 249 0.20 8.11 3.99
CA ALA A 249 -0.83 8.74 4.78
C ALA A 249 -0.96 10.20 4.37
N VAL A 250 -2.20 10.61 4.13
CA VAL A 250 -2.51 11.95 3.63
C VAL A 250 -3.23 12.73 4.69
N LYS A 251 -2.67 13.89 5.04
CA LYS A 251 -3.25 14.77 6.05
C LYS A 251 -4.64 15.24 5.62
N PRO A 252 -5.53 15.53 6.59
CA PRO A 252 -6.77 16.24 6.30
C PRO A 252 -6.42 17.57 5.65
N GLY A 253 -6.75 17.70 4.38
CA GLY A 253 -6.62 18.92 3.60
C GLY A 253 -7.95 19.30 3.01
N VAL A 254 -8.12 20.57 2.68
CA VAL A 254 -9.24 21.00 1.84
C VAL A 254 -9.04 20.33 0.49
N SER A 255 -9.89 19.34 0.18
CA SER A 255 -10.00 18.81 -1.17
C SER A 255 -10.32 20.01 -2.07
N SER A 256 -9.36 20.37 -2.90
CA SER A 256 -9.47 21.52 -3.80
C SER A 256 -9.24 21.03 -5.21
N GLU A 257 -9.72 21.83 -6.16
CA GLU A 257 -9.41 21.60 -7.56
C GLU A 257 -7.90 21.81 -7.77
N GLN A 258 -7.23 20.79 -8.30
CA GLN A 258 -5.81 20.78 -8.61
C GLN A 258 -5.63 20.56 -10.11
N LEU A 259 -4.63 21.24 -10.69
CA LEU A 259 -4.21 21.04 -12.06
C LEU A 259 -2.95 20.18 -12.09
N LEU A 260 -3.08 18.99 -12.66
CA LEU A 260 -2.02 17.99 -12.80
C LEU A 260 -1.56 17.93 -14.26
N GLU A 261 -0.29 18.24 -14.50
CA GLU A 261 0.35 17.98 -15.79
C GLU A 261 1.14 16.66 -15.72
N VAL A 262 0.96 15.80 -16.71
CA VAL A 262 1.76 14.59 -16.89
C VAL A 262 2.45 14.61 -18.25
N GLN A 263 3.77 14.41 -18.23
CA GLN A 263 4.64 14.36 -19.40
C GLN A 263 5.03 12.91 -19.74
N GLY A 264 5.44 12.68 -20.99
CA GLY A 264 5.84 11.35 -21.47
C GLY A 264 4.64 10.45 -21.79
N MET A 265 3.51 11.03 -22.17
CA MET A 265 2.30 10.29 -22.49
C MET A 265 2.43 9.49 -23.78
N ASN A 266 1.94 8.25 -23.75
CA ASN A 266 1.69 7.38 -24.90
C ASN A 266 0.30 6.74 -24.73
N LEU A 267 -0.18 5.99 -25.73
CA LEU A 267 -1.54 5.42 -25.72
C LEU A 267 -1.82 4.54 -24.48
N GLU A 268 -0.86 3.71 -24.07
CA GLU A 268 -0.97 2.84 -22.90
C GLU A 268 -1.04 3.65 -21.60
N ARG A 269 -0.18 4.67 -21.47
CA ARG A 269 -0.10 5.55 -20.30
C ARG A 269 -1.36 6.40 -20.13
N TYR A 270 -2.09 6.73 -21.20
CA TYR A 270 -3.39 7.41 -21.10
C TYR A 270 -4.42 6.56 -20.35
N ALA A 271 -4.56 5.28 -20.71
CA ALA A 271 -5.48 4.39 -20.03
C ALA A 271 -5.07 4.15 -18.56
N ALA A 272 -3.77 3.97 -18.30
CA ALA A 272 -3.25 3.81 -16.95
C ALA A 272 -3.50 5.06 -16.08
N LEU A 273 -3.17 6.25 -16.59
CA LEU A 273 -3.37 7.51 -15.88
C LEU A 273 -4.85 7.80 -15.63
N GLY A 274 -5.73 7.54 -16.59
CA GLY A 274 -7.18 7.69 -16.41
C GLY A 274 -7.71 6.87 -15.24
N ARG A 275 -7.31 5.59 -15.13
CA ARG A 275 -7.69 4.73 -14.00
C ARG A 275 -7.13 5.23 -12.67
N LEU A 276 -5.88 5.72 -12.67
CA LEU A 276 -5.24 6.25 -11.46
C LEU A 276 -5.94 7.51 -10.93
N LEU A 277 -6.51 8.32 -11.84
CA LEU A 277 -7.17 9.58 -11.50
C LEU A 277 -8.69 9.46 -11.30
N GLU A 278 -9.28 8.29 -11.58
CA GLU A 278 -10.72 8.04 -11.38
C GLU A 278 -11.19 8.37 -9.95
N PRO A 279 -10.49 7.97 -8.87
CA PRO A 279 -10.90 8.32 -7.50
C PRO A 279 -10.88 9.82 -7.20
N PHE A 280 -10.14 10.59 -8.00
CA PHE A 280 -10.01 12.05 -7.90
C PHE A 280 -10.91 12.79 -8.89
N GLY A 281 -11.78 12.08 -9.62
CA GLY A 281 -12.64 12.68 -10.64
C GLY A 281 -11.85 13.35 -11.77
N GLY A 282 -10.73 12.75 -12.19
CA GLY A 282 -9.84 13.31 -13.19
C GLY A 282 -10.53 13.63 -14.53
N GLN A 283 -10.54 14.92 -14.89
CA GLN A 283 -11.05 15.42 -16.16
C GLN A 283 -9.91 15.93 -17.03
N PRO A 284 -9.69 15.40 -18.25
CA PRO A 284 -8.68 15.91 -19.15
C PRO A 284 -9.08 17.31 -19.63
N LEU A 285 -8.21 18.30 -19.42
CA LEU A 285 -8.41 19.68 -19.87
C LEU A 285 -7.71 19.96 -21.19
N ARG A 286 -6.46 19.48 -21.33
CA ARG A 286 -5.62 19.76 -22.50
C ARG A 286 -4.74 18.57 -22.83
N VAL A 287 -4.62 18.24 -24.11
CA VAL A 287 -3.74 17.20 -24.64
C VAL A 287 -2.84 17.81 -25.70
N ASP A 288 -1.54 17.71 -25.50
CA ASP A 288 -0.51 18.29 -26.37
C ASP A 288 0.62 17.26 -26.58
N GLY A 289 0.41 16.39 -27.57
CA GLY A 289 1.33 15.31 -27.89
C GLY A 289 1.62 14.40 -26.70
N SER A 290 2.84 14.51 -26.15
CA SER A 290 3.31 13.76 -24.99
C SER A 290 2.97 14.39 -23.63
N ARG A 291 2.21 15.49 -23.60
CA ARG A 291 1.78 16.18 -22.37
C ARG A 291 0.26 16.18 -22.26
N ILE A 292 -0.25 15.91 -21.07
CA ILE A 292 -1.68 16.07 -20.74
C ILE A 292 -1.83 16.85 -19.45
N VAL A 293 -2.83 17.73 -19.40
CA VAL A 293 -3.26 18.43 -18.19
C VAL A 293 -4.62 17.90 -17.76
N TYR A 294 -4.72 17.44 -16.52
CA TYR A 294 -5.95 17.03 -15.86
C TYR A 294 -6.37 18.06 -14.81
N ARG A 295 -7.68 18.27 -14.72
CA ARG A 295 -8.34 18.76 -13.51
C ARG A 295 -8.64 17.57 -12.62
N VAL A 296 -8.24 17.62 -11.36
CA VAL A 296 -8.49 16.58 -10.37
C VAL A 296 -8.93 17.22 -9.06
N ASN A 297 -9.75 16.51 -8.29
CA ASN A 297 -10.17 16.92 -6.97
C ASN A 297 -9.43 16.12 -5.92
N GLY A 298 -8.65 16.78 -5.08
CA GLY A 298 -7.90 16.13 -4.02
C GLY A 298 -6.87 17.05 -3.40
N SER A 299 -6.24 16.60 -2.33
CA SER A 299 -5.05 17.28 -1.82
C SER A 299 -3.83 16.98 -2.70
N ALA A 300 -2.89 17.91 -2.77
CA ALA A 300 -1.64 17.72 -3.52
C ALA A 300 -0.85 16.49 -3.03
N ASP A 301 -0.85 16.22 -1.72
CA ASP A 301 -0.18 15.07 -1.13
C ASP A 301 -0.81 13.74 -1.56
N GLN A 302 -2.15 13.67 -1.61
CA GLN A 302 -2.90 12.51 -2.11
C GLN A 302 -2.47 12.14 -3.54
N LEU A 303 -2.44 13.14 -4.42
CA LEU A 303 -2.06 12.95 -5.82
C LEU A 303 -0.60 12.53 -5.94
N ARG A 304 0.31 13.16 -5.20
CA ARG A 304 1.73 12.81 -5.19
C ARG A 304 1.95 11.35 -4.76
N THR A 305 1.30 10.92 -3.68
CA THR A 305 1.35 9.54 -3.19
C THR A 305 0.83 8.56 -4.25
N GLN A 306 -0.37 8.80 -4.79
CA GLN A 306 -1.00 7.92 -5.80
C GLN A 306 -0.10 7.75 -7.04
N LEU A 307 0.40 8.86 -7.57
CA LEU A 307 1.20 8.88 -8.78
C LEU A 307 2.58 8.24 -8.56
N SER A 308 3.16 8.38 -7.36
CA SER A 308 4.43 7.72 -7.01
C SER A 308 4.32 6.19 -6.98
N LEU A 309 3.19 5.64 -6.53
CA LEU A 309 2.93 4.19 -6.57
C LEU A 309 2.83 3.68 -8.00
N ALA A 310 2.29 4.50 -8.89
CA ALA A 310 2.28 4.23 -10.33
C ALA A 310 3.63 4.49 -11.01
N LYS A 311 4.70 4.73 -10.25
CA LYS A 311 6.07 5.00 -10.71
C LYS A 311 6.24 6.33 -11.45
N LEU A 312 5.32 7.28 -11.31
CA LEU A 312 5.53 8.63 -11.81
C LEU A 312 6.42 9.44 -10.87
N GLN A 313 7.32 10.22 -11.45
CA GLN A 313 8.23 11.12 -10.74
C GLN A 313 7.73 12.55 -10.83
N GLU A 314 7.75 13.28 -9.73
CA GLU A 314 7.44 14.70 -9.72
C GLU A 314 8.59 15.51 -10.35
N VAL A 315 8.23 16.47 -11.21
CA VAL A 315 9.17 17.36 -11.89
C VAL A 315 9.13 18.73 -11.18
N PRO A 316 10.26 19.22 -10.63
CA PRO A 316 10.31 20.54 -10.02
C PRO A 316 9.90 21.63 -11.02
N ALA A 317 9.20 22.66 -10.55
CA ALA A 317 8.69 23.76 -11.40
C ALA A 317 9.77 24.49 -12.22
N GLY A 318 11.06 24.31 -11.90
CA GLY A 318 12.21 24.92 -12.59
C GLY A 318 12.87 24.08 -13.69
N GLU A 319 12.53 22.80 -13.86
CA GLU A 319 13.09 21.94 -14.92
C GLU A 319 12.08 21.70 -16.04
N ALA A 320 11.67 22.78 -16.70
CA ALA A 320 11.16 22.68 -18.06
C ALA A 320 11.94 23.69 -18.90
N SER A 321 12.56 23.14 -19.95
CA SER A 321 13.14 23.83 -21.09
C SER A 321 12.63 25.26 -21.28
N VAL A 322 13.56 26.21 -21.17
CA VAL A 322 13.40 27.57 -21.68
C VAL A 322 12.79 27.44 -23.09
N PRO A 323 11.56 27.92 -23.34
CA PRO A 323 11.10 28.09 -24.70
C PRO A 323 12.11 29.02 -25.35
N ALA A 324 12.73 28.61 -26.46
CA ALA A 324 13.65 29.44 -27.20
C ALA A 324 13.01 30.82 -27.37
N GLN A 325 13.63 31.85 -26.77
CA GLN A 325 13.18 33.22 -26.89
C GLN A 325 13.20 33.58 -28.37
N GLN A 326 12.03 33.51 -29.02
CA GLN A 326 11.83 34.17 -30.29
C GLN A 326 11.95 35.68 -30.03
N PRO A 327 12.67 36.44 -30.87
CA PRO A 327 12.76 37.88 -30.71
C PRO A 327 11.36 38.48 -30.72
N ALA A 328 11.07 39.32 -29.73
CA ALA A 328 9.77 39.97 -29.57
C ALA A 328 9.45 40.84 -30.80
N VAL A 329 8.45 40.42 -31.57
CA VAL A 329 7.70 41.31 -32.48
C VAL A 329 6.76 42.14 -31.62
N ALA A 330 6.97 43.45 -31.61
CA ALA A 330 6.14 44.41 -30.90
C ALA A 330 4.71 44.41 -31.47
N GLY A 331 3.72 44.08 -30.65
CA GLY A 331 2.30 44.31 -30.99
C GLY A 331 1.30 43.18 -30.71
N VAL A 332 1.61 42.18 -29.88
CA VAL A 332 0.62 41.15 -29.51
C VAL A 332 0.14 41.40 -28.08
N GLN A 333 -1.18 41.50 -27.91
CA GLN A 333 -1.86 41.59 -26.61
C GLN A 333 -1.43 40.43 -25.70
N PRO A 334 -1.36 40.62 -24.37
CA PRO A 334 -1.01 39.53 -23.47
C PRO A 334 -2.02 38.38 -23.64
N THR A 335 -1.53 37.24 -24.09
CA THR A 335 -2.24 35.95 -24.04
C THR A 335 -2.74 35.74 -22.62
N PRO A 336 -3.91 35.10 -22.41
CA PRO A 336 -4.38 34.78 -21.07
C PRO A 336 -3.28 33.99 -20.36
N THR A 337 -2.88 34.43 -19.17
CA THR A 337 -1.95 33.68 -18.32
C THR A 337 -2.51 32.27 -18.16
N GLU A 338 -1.84 31.29 -18.78
CA GLU A 338 -2.30 29.91 -18.76
C GLU A 338 -2.44 29.42 -17.32
N PRO A 339 -3.48 28.65 -16.98
CA PRO A 339 -3.57 28.01 -15.68
C PRO A 339 -2.34 27.13 -15.47
N GLN A 340 -1.40 27.59 -14.64
CA GLN A 340 -0.18 26.86 -14.39
C GLN A 340 -0.53 25.60 -13.61
N ALA A 341 -0.19 24.43 -14.17
CA ALA A 341 -0.30 23.17 -13.45
C ALA A 341 0.50 23.27 -12.14
N GLN A 342 -0.20 23.06 -11.03
CA GLN A 342 0.37 23.12 -9.68
C GLN A 342 1.22 21.87 -9.40
N LEU A 343 0.88 20.76 -10.04
CA LEU A 343 1.55 19.47 -9.94
C LEU A 343 2.03 19.05 -11.32
N ARG A 344 3.30 18.67 -11.44
CA ARG A 344 3.91 18.21 -12.70
C ARG A 344 4.61 16.89 -12.47
N PHE A 345 4.28 15.90 -13.29
CA PHE A 345 4.84 14.56 -13.20
C PHE A 345 5.31 14.08 -14.56
N ARG A 346 6.23 13.12 -14.55
CA ARG A 346 6.64 12.35 -15.72
C ARG A 346 6.65 10.87 -15.39
N TRP A 347 6.29 10.06 -16.37
CA TRP A 347 6.59 8.63 -16.36
C TRP A 347 8.07 8.36 -16.56
#